data_AF-A0A455U459-F1
#
_entry.id   AF-A0A455U459-F1
#
_cell.length_a   1.000
_cell.length_b   1.000
_cell.length_c   1.000
_cell.angle_alpha   90.00
_cell.angle_beta   90.00
_cell.angle_gamma   90.00
#
_symmetry.space_group_name_H-M   'P 1'
#
loop_
_entity.id
_entity.type
_entity.pdbx_description
1 polymer ?
#
loop_
_entity_poly.entity_id
_entity_poly.type
_entity_poly.pdbx_seq_one_letter_code
_entity_poly.pdbx_strand_id
1 'polypeptide(L)'
;MLRQFARLLFGLVAEKKRSAVNLQDIMVGRYGGEEFLVLLSQQPPEQAEHLADQLNHALLTTTILEVSGQPLKVSASIGIASMSDAIFRTPLELIEAADRSMYLAKRSGRACTILLMVADDPLAGEPQAY
;
A
#
# COMPACT_ATOMS: atom_id res chain seq x y z
N MET A 1 -2.03 -3.19 -18.83
CA MET A 1 -1.48 -3.68 -17.54
C MET A 1 -2.12 -2.95 -16.35
N LEU A 2 -1.98 -1.63 -16.20
CA LEU A 2 -2.51 -0.88 -15.04
C LEU A 2 -4.02 -1.05 -14.76
N ARG A 3 -4.88 -1.12 -15.79
CA ARG A 3 -6.32 -1.39 -15.59
C ARG A 3 -6.60 -2.76 -14.97
N GLN A 4 -5.81 -3.78 -15.34
CA GLN A 4 -5.93 -5.13 -14.79
C GLN A 4 -5.42 -5.17 -13.34
N PHE A 5 -4.30 -4.50 -13.08
CA PHE A 5 -3.81 -4.32 -11.71
C PHE A 5 -4.85 -3.64 -10.82
N ALA A 6 -5.42 -2.51 -11.24
CA ALA A 6 -6.45 -1.81 -10.49
C ALA A 6 -7.66 -2.70 -10.20
N ARG A 7 -8.13 -3.46 -11.19
CA ARG A 7 -9.23 -4.41 -11.02
C ARG A 7 -8.91 -5.48 -9.97
N LEU A 8 -7.71 -6.05 -10.02
CA LEU A 8 -7.28 -7.06 -9.05
C LEU A 8 -7.17 -6.45 -7.65
N LEU A 9 -6.47 -5.33 -7.50
CA LEU A 9 -6.32 -4.64 -6.22
C LEU A 9 -7.67 -4.30 -5.58
N PHE A 10 -8.60 -3.74 -6.37
CA PHE A 10 -9.92 -3.37 -5.87
C PHE A 10 -10.75 -4.60 -5.48
N GLY A 11 -10.64 -5.68 -6.26
CA GLY A 11 -11.26 -6.96 -5.94
C GLY A 11 -10.75 -7.55 -4.63
N LEU A 12 -9.43 -7.55 -4.43
CA LEU A 12 -8.78 -8.03 -3.21
C LEU A 12 -9.20 -7.20 -1.99
N VAL A 13 -9.17 -5.87 -2.10
CA VAL A 13 -9.64 -4.97 -1.03
C VAL A 13 -11.11 -5.22 -0.69
N ALA A 14 -11.97 -5.38 -1.70
CA ALA A 14 -13.39 -5.67 -1.49
C ALA A 14 -13.62 -7.04 -0.85
N GLU A 15 -12.80 -8.04 -1.17
CA GLU A 15 -12.83 -9.35 -0.52
C GLU A 15 -12.44 -9.24 0.96
N LYS A 16 -11.34 -8.54 1.27
CA LYS A 16 -10.89 -8.33 2.65
C LYS A 16 -11.91 -7.57 3.48
N LYS A 17 -12.58 -6.58 2.89
CA LYS A 17 -13.72 -5.87 3.51
C LYS A 17 -14.86 -6.80 3.92
N ARG A 18 -15.18 -7.80 3.10
CA ARG A 18 -16.28 -8.75 3.37
C ARG A 18 -15.90 -9.81 4.40
N SER A 19 -14.64 -10.25 4.40
CA SER A 19 -14.17 -11.35 5.26
C SER A 19 -13.74 -10.90 6.66
N ALA A 20 -13.43 -9.62 6.87
CA ALA A 20 -12.98 -9.09 8.15
C ALA A 20 -14.06 -8.23 8.80
N VAL A 21 -14.61 -8.69 9.94
CA VAL A 21 -15.65 -8.00 10.71
C VAL A 21 -15.23 -6.58 11.13
N ASN A 22 -13.93 -6.35 11.31
CA ASN A 22 -13.37 -5.08 11.80
C ASN A 22 -12.87 -4.14 10.70
N LEU A 23 -12.87 -4.54 9.40
CA LEU A 23 -12.37 -3.70 8.30
C LEU A 23 -13.51 -3.00 7.52
N GLN A 24 -14.57 -2.56 8.21
CA GLN A 24 -15.75 -2.02 7.56
C GLN A 24 -15.48 -0.70 6.80
N ASP A 25 -14.44 0.03 7.21
CA ASP A 25 -14.03 1.31 6.65
C ASP A 25 -12.69 1.24 5.93
N ILE A 26 -12.54 0.25 5.04
CA ILE A 26 -11.48 0.21 4.05
C ILE A 26 -11.93 0.90 2.75
N MET A 27 -11.09 1.79 2.24
CA MET A 27 -11.25 2.44 0.93
C MET A 27 -10.01 2.21 0.07
N VAL A 28 -10.18 2.12 -1.24
CA VAL A 28 -9.09 2.01 -2.20
C VAL A 28 -9.34 2.95 -3.37
N GLY A 29 -8.28 3.63 -3.80
CA GLY A 29 -8.35 4.61 -4.88
C GLY A 29 -7.04 4.67 -5.65
N ARG A 30 -7.11 5.18 -6.89
CA ARG A 30 -5.94 5.55 -7.66
C ARG A 30 -5.60 7.00 -7.36
N TYR A 31 -4.40 7.24 -6.85
CA TYR A 31 -3.93 8.57 -6.48
C TYR A 31 -3.25 9.27 -7.64
N GLY A 32 -2.39 8.54 -8.37
CA GLY A 32 -1.57 9.08 -9.44
C GLY A 32 -1.40 8.11 -10.60
N GLY A 33 -0.41 8.38 -11.47
CA GLY A 33 -0.12 7.61 -12.69
C GLY A 33 -0.12 6.11 -12.43
N GLU A 34 0.75 5.60 -11.57
CA GLU A 34 0.80 4.18 -11.19
C GLU A 34 0.60 3.97 -9.69
N GLU A 35 0.11 5.00 -9.01
CA GLU A 35 0.04 5.07 -7.54
C GLU A 35 -1.39 4.83 -7.06
N PHE A 36 -1.49 3.99 -6.03
CA PHE A 36 -2.76 3.62 -5.42
C PHE A 36 -2.67 3.84 -3.92
N LEU A 37 -3.77 4.28 -3.33
CA LEU A 37 -3.90 4.45 -1.89
C LEU A 37 -4.95 3.48 -1.37
N VAL A 38 -4.63 2.86 -0.23
CA VAL A 38 -5.57 2.08 0.58
C VAL A 38 -5.69 2.80 1.91
N LEU A 39 -6.89 3.23 2.27
CA LEU A 39 -7.18 3.90 3.53
C LEU A 39 -7.88 2.93 4.45
N LEU A 40 -7.42 2.87 5.69
CA LEU A 40 -7.97 2.05 6.77
C LEU A 40 -8.36 2.98 7.91
N SER A 41 -9.66 3.05 8.21
CA SER A 41 -10.13 3.84 9.35
C SER A 41 -10.18 3.00 10.63
N GLN A 42 -9.83 3.61 11.76
CA GLN A 42 -9.94 3.03 13.09
C GLN A 42 -9.17 1.70 13.26
N GLN A 43 -8.10 1.51 12.50
CA GLN A 43 -7.25 0.33 12.60
C GLN A 43 -5.87 0.70 13.16
N PRO A 44 -5.26 -0.19 13.97
CA PRO A 44 -3.88 -0.02 14.38
C PRO A 44 -2.93 -0.31 13.19
N PRO A 45 -1.71 0.25 13.19
CA PRO A 45 -0.77 0.12 12.06
C PRO A 45 -0.42 -1.32 11.69
N GLU A 46 -0.38 -2.24 12.66
CA GLU A 46 -0.11 -3.67 12.46
C GLU A 46 -1.18 -4.33 11.58
N GLN A 47 -2.43 -3.85 11.67
CA GLN A 47 -3.50 -4.36 10.80
C GLN A 47 -3.34 -3.88 9.36
N ALA A 48 -2.77 -2.68 9.17
CA ALA A 48 -2.42 -2.18 7.85
C ALA A 48 -1.25 -2.97 7.23
N GLU A 49 -0.24 -3.29 8.04
CA GLU A 49 0.89 -4.13 7.62
C GLU A 49 0.42 -5.53 7.21
N HIS A 50 -0.41 -6.17 8.05
CA HIS A 50 -0.96 -7.49 7.73
C HIS A 50 -1.78 -7.49 6.44
N LEU A 51 -2.59 -6.45 6.20
CA LEU A 51 -3.32 -6.32 4.95
C LEU A 51 -2.39 -6.09 3.76
N ALA A 52 -1.37 -5.24 3.89
CA ALA A 52 -0.40 -4.97 2.83
C ALA A 52 0.33 -6.25 2.41
N ASP A 53 0.74 -7.09 3.37
CA ASP A 53 1.39 -8.37 3.08
C ASP A 53 0.45 -9.35 2.37
N GLN A 54 -0.81 -9.41 2.79
CA GLN A 54 -1.83 -10.20 2.10
C GLN A 54 -2.07 -9.73 0.67
N LEU A 55 -2.09 -8.41 0.43
CA LEU A 55 -2.23 -7.84 -0.90
C LEU A 55 -1.00 -8.16 -1.76
N ASN A 56 0.21 -7.99 -1.24
CA ASN A 56 1.45 -8.32 -1.94
C ASN A 56 1.51 -9.80 -2.32
N HIS A 57 1.20 -10.70 -1.38
CA HIS A 57 1.13 -12.13 -1.67
C HIS A 57 0.12 -12.43 -2.77
N ALA A 58 -1.10 -11.89 -2.68
CA ALA A 58 -2.14 -12.13 -3.66
C ALA A 58 -1.77 -11.59 -5.06
N LEU A 59 -1.14 -10.42 -5.14
CA LEU A 59 -0.64 -9.85 -6.39
C LEU A 59 0.43 -10.75 -7.03
N LEU A 60 1.35 -11.27 -6.20
CA LEU A 60 2.44 -12.15 -6.63
C LEU A 60 1.96 -13.53 -7.09
N THR A 61 0.86 -14.04 -6.53
CA THR A 61 0.34 -15.37 -6.88
C THR A 61 -0.69 -15.34 -8.01
N THR A 62 -1.30 -14.18 -8.28
CA THR A 62 -2.39 -14.06 -9.27
C THR A 62 -1.88 -13.62 -10.64
N THR A 63 -2.18 -14.40 -11.67
CA THR A 63 -1.96 -13.99 -13.06
C THR A 63 -2.95 -12.90 -13.45
N ILE A 64 -2.47 -11.70 -13.74
CA ILE A 64 -3.33 -10.57 -14.14
C ILE A 64 -3.57 -10.50 -15.65
N LEU A 65 -2.65 -11.09 -16.43
CA LEU A 65 -2.64 -11.10 -17.88
C LEU A 65 -1.84 -12.31 -18.35
N GLU A 66 -2.12 -12.78 -19.57
CA GLU A 66 -1.21 -13.65 -20.30
C GLU A 66 -0.57 -12.84 -21.43
N VAL A 67 0.76 -12.94 -21.54
CA VAL A 67 1.54 -12.28 -22.60
C VAL A 67 2.31 -13.37 -23.33
N SER A 68 1.99 -13.58 -24.60
CA SER A 68 2.60 -14.64 -25.42
C SER A 68 2.50 -16.05 -24.80
N GLY A 69 1.37 -16.35 -24.16
CA GLY A 69 1.14 -17.63 -23.48
C GLY A 69 1.87 -17.78 -22.14
N GLN A 70 2.51 -16.73 -21.63
CA GLN A 70 3.15 -16.72 -20.32
C GLN A 70 2.34 -15.92 -19.30
N PRO A 71 2.16 -16.40 -18.06
CA PRO A 71 1.44 -15.68 -17.03
C PRO A 71 2.22 -14.45 -16.58
N LEU A 72 1.62 -13.27 -16.71
CA LEU A 72 2.13 -12.03 -16.14
C LEU A 72 1.55 -11.85 -14.74
N LYS A 73 2.44 -11.89 -13.74
CA LYS A 73 2.15 -11.56 -12.35
C LYS A 73 2.85 -10.25 -11.99
N VAL A 74 2.37 -9.58 -10.97
CA VAL A 74 2.86 -8.26 -10.57
C VAL A 74 3.04 -8.19 -9.07
N SER A 75 3.90 -7.29 -8.62
CA SER A 75 4.13 -7.00 -7.20
C SER A 75 3.91 -5.51 -6.95
N ALA A 76 3.63 -5.13 -5.71
CA ALA A 76 3.64 -3.74 -5.28
C ALA A 76 4.76 -3.53 -4.25
N SER A 77 5.31 -2.31 -4.19
CA SER A 77 6.04 -1.86 -3.00
C SER A 77 5.04 -1.01 -2.23
N ILE A 78 4.80 -1.32 -0.95
CA ILE A 78 3.74 -0.69 -0.16
C ILE A 78 4.41 0.04 0.99
N GLY A 79 4.12 1.33 1.10
CA GLY A 79 4.49 2.15 2.24
C GLY A 79 3.28 2.43 3.11
N ILE A 80 3.47 2.34 4.43
CA ILE A 80 2.42 2.57 5.42
C ILE A 80 2.83 3.74 6.31
N ALA A 81 1.84 4.57 6.65
CA ALA A 81 1.89 5.56 7.71
C ALA A 81 0.57 5.51 8.50
N SER A 82 0.61 5.84 9.79
CA SER A 82 -0.55 5.82 10.67
C SER A 82 -0.71 7.11 11.47
N MET A 83 -1.95 7.57 11.62
CA MET A 83 -2.29 8.69 12.50
C MET A 83 -2.07 8.37 13.99
N SER A 84 -1.93 7.09 14.35
CA SER A 84 -1.65 6.65 15.73
C SER A 84 -0.38 7.25 16.31
N ASP A 85 0.56 7.66 15.46
CA ASP A 85 1.81 8.31 15.87
C ASP A 85 1.61 9.78 16.29
N ALA A 86 0.38 10.32 16.20
CA ALA A 86 -0.08 11.64 16.67
C ALA A 86 0.69 12.87 16.15
N ILE A 87 1.62 12.69 15.21
CA ILE A 87 2.50 13.76 14.70
C ILE A 87 1.94 14.38 13.41
N PHE A 88 1.16 13.64 12.62
CA PHE A 88 0.57 14.13 11.38
C PHE A 88 -0.64 15.03 11.65
N ARG A 89 -0.58 16.26 11.16
CA ARG A 89 -1.60 17.30 11.35
C ARG A 89 -2.55 17.40 10.17
N THR A 90 -2.15 16.88 9.00
CA THR A 90 -2.93 16.95 7.78
C THR A 90 -2.95 15.60 7.04
N PRO A 91 -3.97 15.34 6.21
CA PRO A 91 -3.99 14.17 5.33
C PRO A 91 -2.80 14.12 4.37
N LEU A 92 -2.27 15.28 3.96
CA LEU A 92 -1.13 15.36 3.06
C LEU A 92 0.15 14.84 3.73
N GLU A 93 0.43 15.27 4.97
CA GLU A 93 1.58 14.79 5.74
C GLU A 93 1.58 13.27 5.93
N LEU A 94 0.39 12.68 6.12
CA LEU A 94 0.22 11.22 6.22
C LEU A 94 0.52 10.51 4.90
N ILE A 95 0.06 11.07 3.78
CA ILE A 95 0.33 10.53 2.43
C ILE A 95 1.83 10.64 2.12
N GLU A 96 2.46 11.78 2.41
CA GLU A 96 3.89 11.98 2.21
C GLU A 96 4.71 10.99 3.04
N ALA A 97 4.33 10.72 4.29
CA ALA A 97 4.97 9.69 5.10
C ALA A 97 4.80 8.27 4.54
N ALA A 98 3.60 7.92 4.06
CA ALA A 98 3.37 6.65 3.40
C ALA A 98 4.21 6.50 2.11
N ASP A 99 4.37 7.59 1.35
CA ASP A 99 5.22 7.61 0.16
C ASP A 99 6.71 7.44 0.52
N ARG A 100 7.21 8.08 1.60
CA ARG A 100 8.58 7.85 2.10
C ARG A 100 8.81 6.39 2.49
N SER A 101 7.87 5.78 3.22
CA SER A 101 7.90 4.34 3.53
C SER A 101 7.95 3.49 2.25
N MET A 102 7.14 3.83 1.24
CA MET A 102 7.12 3.12 -0.05
C MET A 102 8.45 3.28 -0.79
N TYR A 103 9.04 4.47 -0.75
CA TYR A 103 10.34 4.74 -1.36
C TYR A 103 11.43 3.87 -0.73
N LEU A 104 11.44 3.73 0.59
CA LEU A 104 12.34 2.79 1.26
C LEU A 104 12.07 1.33 0.85
N ALA A 105 10.80 0.93 0.67
CA ALA A 105 10.47 -0.41 0.18
C ALA A 105 11.04 -0.65 -1.22
N LYS A 106 10.96 0.36 -2.11
CA LYS A 106 11.57 0.32 -3.44
C LYS A 106 13.10 0.22 -3.39
N ARG A 107 13.75 0.86 -2.41
CA ARG A 107 15.21 0.79 -2.20
C ARG A 107 15.66 -0.52 -1.55
N SER A 108 14.81 -1.15 -0.76
CA SER A 108 15.09 -2.38 -0.01
C SER A 108 14.91 -3.66 -0.83
N GLY A 109 14.77 -3.55 -2.15
CA GLY A 109 14.61 -4.69 -3.07
C GLY A 109 13.25 -4.76 -3.77
N ARG A 110 12.32 -3.83 -3.50
CA ARG A 110 10.93 -3.80 -4.01
C ARG A 110 10.11 -4.98 -3.50
N ALA A 111 8.85 -5.05 -3.94
CA ALA A 111 7.93 -6.16 -3.64
C ALA A 111 7.76 -6.45 -2.13
N CYS A 112 7.89 -5.43 -1.29
CA CYS A 112 7.81 -5.52 0.15
C CYS A 112 6.96 -4.39 0.74
N THR A 113 6.61 -4.58 2.00
CA THR A 113 5.88 -3.63 2.84
C THR A 113 6.88 -2.96 3.78
N ILE A 114 6.79 -1.64 3.95
CA ILE A 114 7.48 -0.92 5.03
C ILE A 114 6.47 -0.06 5.77
N LEU A 115 6.45 -0.22 7.09
CA LEU A 115 5.84 0.68 8.04
C LEU A 115 6.98 1.46 8.71
N LEU A 116 7.02 2.78 8.52
CA LEU A 116 7.88 3.66 9.30
C LEU A 116 7.09 4.23 10.46
N MET A 117 7.59 4.01 11.67
CA MET A 117 7.22 4.87 12.80
C MET A 117 7.94 6.20 12.63
N VAL A 118 7.28 7.31 12.94
CA VAL A 118 7.87 8.65 12.75
C VAL A 118 9.21 8.83 13.47
N ALA A 119 9.40 8.19 14.62
CA ALA A 119 10.66 8.21 15.36
C ALA A 119 11.84 7.58 14.60
N ASP A 120 11.55 6.70 13.64
CA ASP A 120 12.52 5.91 12.90
C ASP A 120 12.62 6.33 11.42
N ASP A 121 11.96 7.43 11.01
CA ASP A 121 11.98 7.91 9.62
C ASP A 121 13.36 8.50 9.25
N PRO A 122 14.19 7.79 8.44
CA PRO A 122 15.53 8.25 8.10
C PRO A 122 15.50 9.38 7.06
N LEU A 123 14.32 9.71 6.51
CA LEU A 123 14.11 10.74 5.50
C LEU A 123 13.37 11.95 6.09
N ALA A 124 13.24 12.03 7.42
CA ALA A 124 12.59 13.14 8.10
C ALA A 124 13.30 14.48 7.78
N GLY A 125 12.61 15.35 7.03
CA GLY A 125 13.13 16.67 6.63
C GLY A 125 13.83 16.71 5.27
N GLU A 126 13.93 15.59 4.55
CA GLU A 126 14.39 15.61 3.15
C GLU A 126 13.24 15.93 2.18
N PRO A 127 13.45 16.82 1.18
CA PRO A 127 12.46 17.05 0.14
C PRO A 127 12.31 15.81 -0.75
N GLN A 128 11.06 15.38 -0.98
CA GLN A 128 10.75 14.26 -1.85
C GLN A 128 11.22 14.54 -3.30
N ALA A 129 12.11 13.69 -3.82
CA ALA A 129 12.51 13.73 -5.21
C ALA A 129 11.42 13.06 -6.07
N TYR A 130 10.67 13.87 -6.81
CA TYR A 130 9.75 13.42 -7.86
C TYR A 130 10.48 13.16 -9.18
#